data_AF-A0A519TBS9-F1
#
_entry.id   AF-A0A519TBS9-F1
#
_cell.length_a   1.000
_cell.length_b   1.000
_cell.length_c   1.000
_cell.angle_alpha   90.00
_cell.angle_beta   90.00
_cell.angle_gamma   90.00
#
_symmetry.space_group_name_H-M   'P 1'
#
loop_
_entity.id
_entity.type
_entity.pdbx_description
1 polymer ?
#
loop_
_entity_poly.entity_id
_entity_poly.type
_entity_poly.pdbx_seq_one_letter_code
_entity_poly.pdbx_strand_id
1 'polypeptide(L)'
;MAVLFRTAALALLSTTLLAGACQRPATRATPPAAACIDPAKANPNGICTMEYNPVCGCNGQTYANPCTARNAGVRTFTSGPCPTRP
;
A
#
# COMPACT_ATOMS: atom_id res chain seq x y z
N MET A 1 24.84 46.37 21.14
CA MET A 1 25.44 45.34 22.01
C MET A 1 25.12 45.69 23.46
N ALA A 2 24.78 44.69 24.27
CA ALA A 2 24.33 44.75 25.67
C ALA A 2 22.81 44.93 25.89
N VAL A 3 22.08 43.81 25.88
CA VAL A 3 21.03 43.54 26.88
C VAL A 3 21.03 42.03 27.18
N LEU A 4 22.01 41.57 27.97
CA LEU A 4 21.76 40.47 28.91
C LEU A 4 20.94 41.05 30.08
N PHE A 5 20.19 40.21 30.79
CA PHE A 5 19.27 40.52 31.90
C PHE A 5 17.84 40.90 31.49
N ARG A 6 17.01 39.87 31.24
CA ARG A 6 15.64 39.72 31.78
C ARG A 6 14.96 38.49 31.19
N THR A 7 15.52 37.32 31.47
CA THR A 7 14.99 35.98 31.16
C THR A 7 13.73 35.60 31.96
N ALA A 8 12.91 36.57 32.41
CA ALA A 8 11.81 36.30 33.35
C ALA A 8 10.43 36.88 32.95
N ALA A 9 10.24 37.41 31.74
CA ALA A 9 8.95 38.03 31.36
C ALA A 9 8.42 37.72 29.96
N LEU A 10 9.03 36.81 29.19
CA LEU A 10 8.59 36.48 27.82
C LEU A 10 8.42 34.96 27.59
N ALA A 11 8.17 34.21 28.66
CA ALA A 11 7.84 32.78 28.59
C ALA A 11 6.33 32.52 28.49
N LEU A 12 5.56 33.39 27.81
CA LEU A 12 4.10 33.25 27.66
C LEU A 12 3.57 33.37 26.22
N LEU A 13 4.44 33.43 25.19
CA LEU A 13 4.00 33.59 23.79
C LEU A 13 4.52 32.54 22.79
N SER A 14 5.13 31.45 23.27
CA SER A 14 5.57 30.34 22.39
C SER A 14 5.14 28.96 22.91
N THR A 15 4.01 28.90 23.62
CA THR A 15 3.30 27.64 23.92
C THR A 15 2.52 27.08 22.71
N THR A 16 2.60 27.69 21.52
CA THR A 16 1.92 27.23 20.30
C THR A 16 2.73 26.30 19.41
N LEU A 17 3.92 25.85 19.82
CA LEU A 17 4.66 24.79 19.09
C LEU A 17 4.29 23.37 19.56
N LEU A 18 3.08 23.19 20.10
CA LEU A 18 2.45 21.87 20.32
C LEU A 18 1.21 21.63 19.44
N ALA A 19 0.93 22.49 18.45
CA ALA A 19 -0.19 22.27 17.53
C ALA A 19 0.28 21.86 16.13
N GLY A 20 0.20 20.56 15.85
CA GLY A 20 -0.30 20.12 14.54
C GLY A 20 0.72 19.96 13.41
N ALA A 21 1.53 18.91 13.48
CA ALA A 21 1.90 18.18 12.27
C ALA A 21 1.88 16.68 12.55
N CYS A 22 0.69 16.10 12.75
CA CYS A 22 0.48 14.72 12.34
C CYS A 22 0.56 14.70 10.81
N GLN A 23 1.78 14.72 10.25
CA GLN A 23 1.99 14.26 8.89
C GLN A 23 1.76 12.75 8.91
N ARG A 24 0.48 12.35 8.96
CA ARG A 24 0.10 11.08 8.36
C ARG A 24 0.53 11.24 6.91
N PRO A 25 1.55 10.51 6.41
CA PRO A 25 1.65 10.39 4.97
C PRO A 25 0.26 9.95 4.55
N ALA A 26 -0.36 10.71 3.66
CA ALA A 26 -1.58 10.27 3.03
C ALA A 26 -1.24 8.90 2.47
N THR A 27 -1.66 7.84 3.16
CA THR A 27 -1.94 6.58 2.52
C THR A 27 -2.99 7.01 1.51
N ARG A 28 -2.51 7.30 0.28
CA ARG A 28 -3.35 7.36 -0.89
C ARG A 28 -4.29 6.18 -0.70
N ALA A 29 -5.58 6.46 -0.57
CA ALA A 29 -6.57 5.43 -0.73
C ALA A 29 -6.39 4.97 -2.18
N THR A 30 -5.50 4.00 -2.34
CA THR A 30 -5.17 3.39 -3.61
C THR A 30 -6.50 2.86 -4.14
N PRO A 31 -6.90 3.21 -5.38
CA PRO A 31 -8.15 2.73 -5.93
C PRO A 31 -8.25 1.20 -5.78
N PRO A 32 -9.44 0.63 -5.60
CA PRO A 32 -9.62 -0.80 -5.26
C PRO A 32 -8.88 -1.75 -6.22
N ALA A 33 -8.66 -1.35 -7.48
CA ALA A 33 -7.83 -2.08 -8.44
C ALA A 33 -6.33 -2.12 -8.05
N ALA A 34 -5.74 -1.03 -7.59
CA ALA A 34 -4.35 -1.01 -7.13
C ALA A 34 -4.22 -1.50 -5.65
N ALA A 35 -5.33 -1.71 -4.95
CA ALA A 35 -5.36 -2.44 -3.68
C ALA A 35 -5.29 -3.97 -3.88
N CYS A 36 -5.53 -4.47 -5.10
CA CYS A 36 -5.47 -5.90 -5.41
C CYS A 36 -4.04 -6.44 -5.54
N ILE A 37 -3.14 -5.66 -6.14
CA ILE A 37 -1.75 -6.08 -6.36
C ILE A 37 -0.86 -5.52 -5.26
N ASP A 38 -0.16 -6.40 -4.56
CA ASP A 38 0.86 -6.09 -3.58
C ASP A 38 2.24 -6.25 -4.24
N PRO A 39 2.88 -5.15 -4.70
CA PRO A 39 4.16 -5.22 -5.40
C PRO A 39 5.28 -5.77 -4.52
N ALA A 40 5.16 -5.69 -3.19
CA ALA A 40 6.15 -6.27 -2.28
C ALA A 40 6.10 -7.81 -2.22
N LYS A 41 5.00 -8.42 -2.69
CA LYS A 41 4.82 -9.88 -2.77
C LYS A 41 5.07 -10.44 -4.18
N ALA A 42 5.24 -9.57 -5.18
CA ALA A 42 5.52 -10.01 -6.52
C ALA A 42 6.91 -10.66 -6.58
N ASN A 43 6.99 -11.85 -7.17
CA ASN A 43 8.23 -12.60 -7.38
C ASN A 43 8.34 -12.99 -8.87
N PRO A 44 8.97 -12.16 -9.71
CA PRO A 44 9.09 -12.44 -11.15
C PRO A 44 9.97 -13.66 -11.45
N ASN A 45 10.83 -14.06 -10.50
CA ASN A 45 11.69 -15.25 -10.61
C ASN A 45 11.09 -16.46 -9.88
N GLY A 46 9.84 -16.36 -9.40
CA GLY A 46 9.19 -17.42 -8.65
C GLY A 46 8.86 -18.61 -9.53
N ILE A 47 9.31 -19.79 -9.12
CA ILE A 47 9.09 -21.04 -9.86
C ILE A 47 7.70 -21.57 -9.53
N CYS A 48 6.95 -21.91 -10.57
CA CYS A 48 5.65 -22.58 -10.47
C CYS A 48 5.64 -23.85 -11.30
N THR A 49 4.77 -24.79 -10.94
CA THR A 49 4.42 -25.92 -11.79
C THR A 49 3.70 -25.42 -13.06
N MET A 50 3.74 -26.22 -14.12
CA MET A 50 3.00 -25.95 -15.36
C MET A 50 1.54 -26.43 -15.32
N GLU A 51 1.06 -26.87 -14.15
CA GLU A 51 -0.33 -27.29 -13.93
C GLU A 51 -1.31 -26.16 -14.27
N TYR A 52 -2.40 -26.52 -14.96
CA TYR A 52 -3.47 -25.60 -15.32
C TYR A 52 -4.65 -25.75 -14.34
N ASN A 53 -4.66 -24.89 -13.33
CA ASN A 53 -5.72 -24.82 -12.31
C ASN A 53 -6.13 -23.35 -12.14
N PRO A 54 -6.91 -22.79 -13.09
CA PRO A 54 -7.05 -21.35 -13.23
C PRO A 54 -7.68 -20.69 -12.01
N VAL A 55 -7.27 -19.46 -11.73
CA VAL A 55 -7.85 -18.60 -10.69
C VAL A 55 -8.12 -17.21 -11.23
N CYS A 56 -9.18 -16.57 -10.73
CA CYS A 56 -9.53 -15.20 -11.05
C CYS A 56 -9.04 -14.27 -9.94
N GLY A 57 -8.08 -13.39 -10.24
CA GLY A 57 -7.58 -12.40 -9.31
C GLY A 57 -8.56 -11.27 -9.04
N CYS A 58 -8.42 -10.60 -7.90
CA CYS A 58 -9.19 -9.38 -7.58
C CYS A 58 -9.01 -8.22 -8.59
N ASN A 59 -8.03 -8.32 -9.49
CA ASN A 59 -7.75 -7.40 -10.59
C ASN A 59 -8.53 -7.77 -11.87
N GLY A 60 -9.36 -8.81 -11.83
CA GLY A 60 -10.11 -9.29 -12.98
C GLY A 60 -9.25 -10.05 -14.00
N GLN A 61 -8.01 -10.42 -13.64
CA GLN A 61 -7.13 -11.19 -14.51
C GLN A 61 -7.16 -12.67 -14.14
N THR A 62 -7.27 -13.53 -15.16
CA THR A 62 -7.11 -14.97 -15.00
C THR A 62 -5.64 -15.34 -14.93
N TYR A 63 -5.25 -16.13 -13.94
CA TYR A 63 -3.92 -16.72 -13.80
C TYR A 63 -3.98 -18.22 -14.04
N ALA A 64 -2.94 -18.80 -14.66
CA ALA A 64 -2.91 -20.22 -15.05
C ALA A 64 -3.02 -21.16 -13.84
N ASN A 65 -2.50 -20.74 -12.68
CA ASN A 65 -2.62 -21.46 -11.42
C ASN A 65 -2.46 -20.54 -10.19
N PRO A 66 -2.76 -21.02 -8.96
CA PRO A 66 -2.63 -20.20 -7.75
C PRO A 66 -1.20 -19.71 -7.50
N CYS A 67 -0.18 -20.47 -7.91
CA CYS A 67 1.22 -20.07 -7.76
C CYS A 67 1.54 -18.84 -8.60
N THR A 68 1.16 -18.85 -9.89
CA THR A 68 1.36 -17.71 -10.80
C THR A 68 0.61 -16.46 -10.34
N ALA A 69 -0.60 -16.60 -9.77
CA ALA A 69 -1.33 -15.47 -9.17
C ALA A 69 -0.58 -14.86 -7.98
N ARG A 70 -0.04 -15.69 -7.07
CA ARG A 70 0.74 -15.23 -5.92
C ARG A 70 2.03 -14.55 -6.34
N ASN A 71 2.76 -15.12 -7.30
CA ASN A 71 4.00 -14.54 -7.82
C ASN A 71 3.76 -13.21 -8.57
N ALA A 72 2.55 -12.99 -9.09
CA ALA A 72 2.14 -11.70 -9.64
C ALA A 72 1.73 -10.66 -8.57
N GLY A 73 1.79 -11.01 -7.28
CA GLY A 73 1.42 -10.13 -6.17
C GLY A 73 -0.08 -10.00 -5.94
N VAL A 74 -0.91 -10.87 -6.51
CA VAL A 74 -2.37 -10.83 -6.32
C VAL A 74 -2.72 -11.17 -4.87
N ARG A 75 -3.45 -10.28 -4.21
CA ARG A 75 -3.81 -10.44 -2.79
C ARG A 75 -4.90 -11.46 -2.54
N THR A 76 -5.92 -11.50 -3.40
CA THR A 76 -7.04 -12.44 -3.31
C THR A 76 -7.44 -12.93 -4.69
N PHE A 77 -7.84 -14.19 -4.76
CA PHE A 77 -8.32 -14.82 -5.98
C PHE A 77 -9.33 -15.91 -5.66
N THR A 78 -10.20 -16.20 -6.62
CA THR A 78 -11.21 -17.26 -6.54
C THR A 78 -10.86 -18.37 -7.54
N SER A 79 -11.21 -19.61 -7.23
CA SER A 79 -11.05 -20.74 -8.15
C SER A 79 -11.84 -20.55 -9.45
N GLY A 80 -11.26 -20.96 -10.57
CA GLY A 80 -11.82 -20.80 -11.91
C GLY A 80 -11.32 -19.55 -12.63
N PRO A 81 -11.48 -19.48 -13.97
CA PRO A 81 -11.11 -18.29 -14.73
C PRO A 81 -12.05 -17.11 -14.43
N CYS A 82 -11.59 -15.89 -14.70
CA CYS A 82 -12.47 -14.73 -14.67
C CYS A 82 -13.55 -14.83 -15.77
N PRO A 83 -14.75 -14.25 -15.53
CA PRO A 83 -15.81 -14.23 -16.52
C PRO A 83 -15.33 -13.52 -17.79
N THR A 84 -15.49 -14.15 -18.94
CA THR A 84 -15.28 -13.49 -20.23
C THR A 84 -16.42 -12.50 -20.44
N ARG A 85 -16.09 -11.22 -20.60
CA ARG A 85 -17.11 -10.25 -21.03
C ARG A 85 -17.49 -10.59 -22.48
N PRO A 86 -18.78 -10.89 -22.75
CA PRO A 86 -19.25 -11.20 -24.11
C PRO A 86 -19.20 -9.97 -25.01
#